data_AF-A0A0F7PGB0-F1
#
_entry.id   AF-A0A0F7PGB0-F1
#
_cell.length_a   1.000
_cell.length_b   1.000
_cell.length_c   1.000
_cell.angle_alpha   90.00
_cell.angle_beta   90.00
_cell.angle_gamma   90.00
#
_symmetry.space_group_name_H-M   'P 1'
#
loop_
_entity.id
_entity.type
_entity.pdbx_description
1 polymer ?
#
loop_
_entity_poly.entity_id
_entity_poly.type
_entity_poly.pdbx_seq_one_letter_code
_entity_poly.pdbx_strand_id
1 'polypeptide(L)'
;MSYLIVCRLNQIAETAVIHGAREMVSLLAENQNFHRPAVIDESRHLKLGLNDISVVRPGLTAPGEAHVDQLIEFVKSWDQSAPLVVHCWLGISRSPAAAAIAALTIEPDQDDMALAERLRAASAFVTPNARLIEIGDAMLGRGGRLRRAMMSIGRGADAFEGGRFCFGIRPDDEVPAATPQRHKG
;
A
#
# COMPACT_ATOMS: atom_id res chain seq x y z
N MET A 1 4.24 -16.36 7.98
CA MET A 1 4.33 -16.04 6.54
C MET A 1 3.99 -14.57 6.37
N SER A 2 4.93 -13.77 5.88
CA SER A 2 4.78 -12.32 5.69
C SER A 2 4.00 -12.01 4.42
N TYR A 3 3.03 -11.12 4.53
CA TYR A 3 2.30 -10.54 3.40
C TYR A 3 1.89 -9.12 3.75
N LEU A 4 1.48 -8.36 2.75
CA LEU A 4 0.96 -7.01 2.92
C LEU A 4 -0.56 -7.07 3.04
N ILE A 5 -1.17 -6.28 3.92
CA ILE A 5 -2.62 -6.06 3.90
C ILE A 5 -2.91 -4.63 3.54
N VAL A 6 -3.63 -4.46 2.43
CA VAL A 6 -4.09 -3.15 1.99
C VAL A 6 -5.53 -2.95 2.42
N CYS A 7 -5.81 -1.82 3.07
CA CYS A 7 -7.18 -1.48 3.46
C CYS A 7 -7.43 0.03 3.48
N ARG A 8 -8.69 0.39 3.75
CA ARG A 8 -9.14 1.77 3.98
C ARG A 8 -9.10 2.13 5.46
N LEU A 9 -9.12 3.43 5.76
CA LEU A 9 -8.92 3.95 7.11
C LEU A 9 -9.86 3.33 8.16
N ASN A 10 -11.14 3.16 7.84
CA ASN A 10 -12.11 2.63 8.80
C ASN A 10 -12.01 1.11 9.03
N GLN A 11 -11.07 0.42 8.37
CA GLN A 11 -10.83 -1.02 8.52
C GLN A 11 -9.55 -1.33 9.31
N ILE A 12 -8.72 -0.33 9.66
CA ILE A 12 -7.38 -0.58 10.21
C ILE A 12 -7.39 -1.41 11.50
N ALA A 13 -8.34 -1.17 12.40
CA ALA A 13 -8.41 -1.88 13.68
C ALA A 13 -8.78 -3.35 13.51
N GLU A 14 -9.85 -3.61 12.76
CA GLU A 14 -10.27 -4.97 12.42
C GLU A 14 -9.17 -5.70 11.64
N THR A 15 -8.55 -5.03 10.67
CA THR A 15 -7.48 -5.59 9.83
C THR A 15 -6.28 -6.01 10.68
N ALA A 16 -5.80 -5.13 11.56
CA ALA A 16 -4.65 -5.41 12.39
C ALA A 16 -4.91 -6.60 13.34
N VAL A 17 -6.11 -6.69 13.92
CA VAL A 17 -6.49 -7.78 14.82
C VAL A 17 -6.63 -9.11 14.09
N ILE A 18 -7.39 -9.16 12.99
CA ILE A 18 -7.65 -10.41 12.25
C ILE A 18 -6.35 -11.03 11.73
N HIS A 19 -5.43 -10.21 11.24
CA HIS A 19 -4.19 -10.67 10.63
C HIS A 19 -3.02 -10.75 11.62
N GLY A 20 -3.23 -10.37 12.89
CA GLY A 20 -2.18 -10.34 13.91
C GLY A 20 -1.04 -9.35 13.58
N ALA A 21 -1.33 -8.31 12.79
CA ALA A 21 -0.32 -7.34 12.38
C ALA A 21 0.09 -6.45 13.56
N ARG A 22 1.40 -6.17 13.64
CA ARG A 22 2.02 -5.31 14.66
C ARG A 22 2.62 -4.04 14.07
N GLU A 23 2.80 -3.99 12.76
CA GLU A 23 3.39 -2.87 12.04
C GLU A 23 2.38 -2.26 11.06
N MET A 24 2.48 -0.95 10.83
CA MET A 24 1.56 -0.23 9.96
C MET A 24 2.20 0.95 9.24
N VAL A 25 1.83 1.12 7.96
CA VAL A 25 2.09 2.31 7.15
C VAL A 25 0.75 3.03 6.87
N SER A 26 0.70 4.32 7.18
CA SER A 26 -0.45 5.19 6.95
C SER A 26 -0.12 6.26 5.92
N LEU A 27 -0.88 6.32 4.82
CA LEU A 27 -0.77 7.37 3.81
C LEU A 27 -2.03 8.25 3.82
N LEU A 28 -1.99 9.35 4.56
CA LEU A 28 -3.13 10.26 4.78
C LEU A 28 -2.67 11.72 4.65
N ALA A 29 -3.61 12.64 4.40
CA ALA A 29 -3.25 14.06 4.48
C ALA A 29 -2.88 14.43 5.93
N GLU A 30 -1.96 15.38 6.12
CA GLU A 30 -1.42 15.74 7.46
C GLU A 30 -2.49 16.09 8.50
N ASN A 31 -3.61 16.65 8.07
CA ASN A 31 -4.73 17.05 8.92
C ASN A 31 -5.73 15.92 9.22
N GLN A 32 -5.51 14.71 8.72
CA GLN A 32 -6.39 13.56 8.95
C GLN A 32 -5.96 12.77 10.19
N ASN A 33 -6.61 13.07 11.31
CA ASN A 33 -6.41 12.37 12.57
C ASN A 33 -7.18 11.04 12.64
N PHE A 34 -6.57 10.04 13.26
CA PHE A 34 -7.18 8.75 13.54
C PHE A 34 -6.46 8.07 14.73
N HIS A 35 -7.13 7.11 15.34
CA HIS A 35 -6.54 6.33 16.44
C HIS A 35 -5.77 5.12 15.88
N ARG A 36 -4.49 5.00 16.24
CA ARG A 36 -3.69 3.79 16.00
C ARG A 36 -4.36 2.62 16.73
N PRO A 37 -4.61 1.46 16.09
CA PRO A 37 -5.06 0.27 16.80
C PRO A 37 -4.04 -0.13 17.87
N ALA A 38 -4.50 -0.45 19.08
CA ALA A 38 -3.61 -0.77 20.20
C ALA A 38 -2.67 -1.95 19.94
N VAL A 39 -3.02 -2.83 19.00
CA VAL A 39 -2.20 -3.98 18.58
C VAL A 39 -0.99 -3.58 17.74
N ILE A 40 -1.00 -2.40 17.10
CA ILE A 40 0.13 -1.87 16.32
C ILE A 40 1.12 -1.23 17.27
N ASP A 41 2.40 -1.59 17.18
CA ASP A 41 3.47 -0.97 17.95
C ASP A 41 3.64 0.50 17.55
N GLU A 42 3.76 1.40 18.53
CA GLU A 42 3.96 2.82 18.29
C GLU A 42 5.27 3.12 17.54
N SER A 43 6.33 2.38 17.88
CA SER A 43 7.64 2.50 17.24
C SER A 43 7.67 1.91 15.83
N ARG A 44 6.69 1.08 15.48
CA ARG A 44 6.53 0.46 14.15
C ARG A 44 5.27 0.94 13.43
N HIS A 45 4.99 2.24 13.57
CA HIS A 45 3.94 2.93 12.83
C HIS A 45 4.52 4.10 12.02
N LEU A 46 4.70 3.88 10.71
CA LEU A 46 5.06 4.96 9.78
C LEU A 46 3.81 5.75 9.35
N LYS A 47 3.86 7.08 9.47
CA LYS A 47 2.83 8.01 8.98
C LYS A 47 3.42 8.91 7.89
N LEU A 48 2.91 8.80 6.68
CA LEU A 48 3.27 9.64 5.54
C LEU A 48 2.16 10.66 5.27
N GLY A 49 2.46 11.93 5.52
CA GLY A 49 1.55 13.06 5.36
C GLY A 49 1.45 13.52 3.91
N LEU A 50 0.57 12.91 3.12
CA LEU A 50 0.40 13.23 1.69
C LEU A 50 -1.05 13.09 1.19
N ASN A 51 -1.43 14.00 0.31
CA ASN A 51 -2.69 14.01 -0.42
C ASN A 51 -2.63 13.04 -1.62
N ASP A 52 -3.81 12.56 -2.03
CA ASP A 52 -3.95 11.64 -3.17
C ASP A 52 -3.97 12.39 -4.50
N ILE A 53 -2.83 13.00 -4.86
CA ILE A 53 -2.68 13.80 -6.07
C ILE A 53 -1.46 13.33 -6.86
N SER A 54 -1.59 13.30 -8.18
CA SER A 54 -0.47 13.04 -9.09
C SER A 54 0.26 14.32 -9.50
N VAL A 55 -0.45 15.46 -9.46
CA VAL A 55 0.06 16.78 -9.85
C VAL A 55 0.04 17.69 -8.63
N VAL A 56 1.15 18.41 -8.39
CA VAL A 56 1.28 19.37 -7.28
C VAL A 56 0.21 20.46 -7.41
N ARG A 57 -0.44 20.78 -6.29
CA ARG A 57 -1.47 21.82 -6.21
C ARG A 57 -1.21 22.69 -4.97
N PRO A 58 -1.41 24.01 -5.05
CA PRO A 58 -1.28 24.89 -3.89
C PRO A 58 -2.14 24.40 -2.72
N GLY A 59 -1.56 24.38 -1.51
CA GLY A 59 -2.24 23.97 -0.29
C GLY A 59 -2.41 22.46 -0.10
N LEU A 60 -1.87 21.62 -0.99
CA LEU A 60 -1.87 20.15 -0.85
C LEU A 60 -0.45 19.60 -0.89
N THR A 61 -0.15 18.63 -0.03
CA THR A 61 1.13 17.91 -0.02
C THR A 61 1.07 16.75 -1.01
N ALA A 62 1.78 16.86 -2.14
CA ALA A 62 1.89 15.76 -3.08
C ALA A 62 2.87 14.68 -2.57
N PRO A 63 2.75 13.42 -3.02
CA PRO A 63 3.82 12.43 -2.89
C PRO A 63 5.17 13.01 -3.34
N GLY A 64 6.24 12.68 -2.64
CA GLY A 64 7.58 13.22 -2.88
C GLY A 64 8.65 12.20 -2.48
N GLU A 65 9.89 12.43 -2.92
CA GLU A 65 11.01 11.50 -2.69
C GLU A 65 11.19 11.16 -1.21
N ALA A 66 11.15 12.15 -0.32
CA ALA A 66 11.25 11.92 1.12
C ALA A 66 10.18 10.95 1.68
N HIS A 67 8.99 10.92 1.10
CA HIS A 67 7.94 9.97 1.52
C HIS A 67 8.26 8.54 1.08
N VAL A 68 8.79 8.38 -0.13
CA VAL A 68 9.14 7.07 -0.68
C VAL A 68 10.42 6.54 -0.05
N ASP A 69 11.38 7.41 0.25
CA ASP A 69 12.59 7.09 1.02
C ASP A 69 12.22 6.50 2.39
N GLN A 70 11.38 7.22 3.15
CA GLN A 70 10.90 6.75 4.45
C GLN A 70 10.14 5.42 4.35
N LEU A 71 9.33 5.24 3.30
CA LEU A 71 8.64 3.97 3.05
C LEU A 71 9.64 2.82 2.82
N ILE A 72 10.63 3.04 1.96
CA ILE A 72 11.66 2.05 1.63
C ILE A 72 12.47 1.69 2.89
N GLU A 73 12.95 2.68 3.64
CA GLU A 73 13.72 2.44 4.87
C GLU A 73 12.90 1.72 5.95
N PHE A 74 11.63 2.09 6.12
CA PHE A 74 10.73 1.40 7.05
C PHE A 74 10.50 -0.06 6.67
N VAL A 75 10.32 -0.34 5.37
CA VAL A 75 10.08 -1.69 4.85
C VAL A 75 11.35 -2.54 4.92
N LYS A 76 12.53 -1.99 4.67
CA LYS A 76 13.82 -2.71 4.84
C LYS A 76 14.00 -3.21 6.27
N SER A 77 13.48 -2.48 7.26
CA SER A 77 13.58 -2.85 8.67
C SER A 77 12.35 -3.62 9.19
N TRP A 78 11.42 -4.04 8.34
CA TRP A 78 10.18 -4.71 8.73
C TRP A 78 10.47 -6.10 9.32
N ASP A 79 9.93 -6.41 10.50
CA ASP A 79 9.87 -7.78 11.01
C ASP A 79 8.83 -8.61 10.26
N GLN A 80 9.31 -9.37 9.27
CA GLN A 80 8.53 -10.27 8.43
C GLN A 80 7.99 -11.52 9.17
N SER A 81 8.10 -11.60 10.50
CA SER A 81 7.41 -12.63 11.30
C SER A 81 5.89 -12.46 11.27
N ALA A 82 5.40 -11.23 11.10
CA ALA A 82 3.99 -10.87 11.02
C ALA A 82 3.67 -10.00 9.79
N PRO A 83 2.40 -9.95 9.33
CA PRO A 83 2.00 -9.12 8.20
C PRO A 83 2.10 -7.61 8.48
N LEU A 84 2.29 -6.82 7.40
CA LEU A 84 2.33 -5.35 7.46
C LEU A 84 1.02 -4.75 6.92
N VAL A 85 0.39 -3.88 7.71
CA VAL A 85 -0.79 -3.12 7.26
C VAL A 85 -0.34 -1.88 6.48
N VAL A 86 -0.87 -1.69 5.28
CA VAL A 86 -0.64 -0.49 4.46
C VAL A 86 -2.00 0.12 4.13
N HIS A 87 -2.30 1.32 4.62
CA HIS A 87 -3.62 1.90 4.43
C HIS A 87 -3.58 3.36 3.99
N CYS A 88 -4.68 3.79 3.38
CA CYS A 88 -4.97 5.19 3.10
C CYS A 88 -6.45 5.47 3.39
N TRP A 89 -7.01 6.55 2.84
CA TRP A 89 -8.42 6.86 3.06
C TRP A 89 -9.36 5.81 2.44
N LEU A 90 -9.25 5.57 1.13
CA LEU A 90 -10.14 4.65 0.39
C LEU A 90 -9.57 3.25 0.14
N GLY A 91 -8.28 3.01 0.35
CA GLY A 91 -7.67 1.72 -0.01
C GLY A 91 -7.52 1.47 -1.51
N ILE A 92 -7.58 2.51 -2.35
CA ILE A 92 -7.62 2.39 -3.84
C ILE A 92 -6.32 2.86 -4.52
N SER A 93 -5.72 3.97 -4.06
CA SER A 93 -4.67 4.68 -4.82
C SER A 93 -3.33 4.70 -4.09
N ARG A 94 -3.22 5.46 -2.98
CA ARG A 94 -1.96 5.57 -2.20
C ARG A 94 -1.46 4.25 -1.62
N SER A 95 -2.31 3.48 -0.94
CA SER A 95 -1.88 2.25 -0.28
C SER A 95 -1.54 1.11 -1.26
N PRO A 96 -2.26 0.88 -2.38
CA PRO A 96 -1.78 -0.06 -3.40
C PRO A 96 -0.45 0.34 -4.03
N ALA A 97 -0.20 1.64 -4.27
CA ALA A 97 1.10 2.11 -4.75
C ALA A 97 2.21 1.84 -3.74
N ALA A 98 1.98 2.16 -2.46
CA ALA A 98 2.93 1.88 -1.39
C ALA A 98 3.18 0.37 -1.22
N ALA A 99 2.16 -0.47 -1.37
CA ALA A 99 2.28 -1.92 -1.30
C ALA A 99 3.15 -2.49 -2.45
N ALA A 100 3.01 -1.96 -3.67
CA ALA A 100 3.89 -2.35 -4.79
C ALA A 100 5.36 -1.96 -4.54
N ILE A 101 5.60 -0.75 -4.04
CA ILE A 101 6.95 -0.27 -3.67
C ILE A 101 7.52 -1.13 -2.54
N ALA A 102 6.73 -1.45 -1.53
CA ALA A 102 7.15 -2.32 -0.44
C ALA A 102 7.50 -3.73 -0.93
N ALA A 103 6.69 -4.32 -1.81
CA ALA A 103 6.98 -5.63 -2.39
C ALA A 103 8.30 -5.64 -3.16
N LEU A 104 8.57 -4.62 -3.99
CA LEU A 104 9.85 -4.48 -4.69
C LEU A 104 11.03 -4.13 -3.77
N THR A 105 10.77 -3.52 -2.61
CA THR A 105 11.81 -3.27 -1.61
C THR A 105 12.28 -4.57 -0.97
N ILE A 106 11.37 -5.51 -0.71
CA ILE A 106 11.68 -6.81 -0.12
C ILE A 106 12.19 -7.82 -1.16
N GLU A 107 11.58 -7.84 -2.35
CA GLU A 107 11.92 -8.76 -3.43
C GLU A 107 12.24 -7.93 -4.69
N PRO A 108 13.48 -7.43 -4.83
CA PRO A 108 13.85 -6.48 -5.87
C PRO A 108 13.96 -7.11 -7.25
N ASP A 109 14.18 -8.42 -7.37
CA ASP A 109 14.42 -9.07 -8.65
C ASP A 109 13.15 -9.53 -9.37
N GLN A 110 11.98 -9.38 -8.74
CA GLN A 110 10.71 -9.77 -9.36
C GLN A 110 10.34 -8.91 -10.57
N ASP A 111 9.57 -9.49 -11.48
CA ASP A 111 9.07 -8.80 -12.68
C ASP A 111 7.97 -7.78 -12.35
N ASP A 112 8.08 -6.57 -12.91
CA ASP A 112 7.15 -5.47 -12.65
C ASP A 112 5.74 -5.74 -13.22
N MET A 113 5.64 -6.42 -14.38
CA MET A 113 4.35 -6.74 -15.00
C MET A 113 3.59 -7.77 -14.16
N ALA A 114 4.27 -8.84 -13.76
CA ALA A 114 3.72 -9.86 -12.87
C ALA A 114 3.30 -9.26 -11.51
N LEU A 115 4.07 -8.30 -10.97
CA LEU A 115 3.71 -7.56 -9.76
C LEU A 115 2.40 -6.77 -9.95
N ALA A 116 2.27 -6.02 -11.04
CA ALA A 116 1.08 -5.23 -11.33
C ALA A 116 -0.16 -6.12 -11.55
N GLU A 117 -0.01 -7.22 -12.27
CA GLU A 117 -1.07 -8.22 -12.48
C GLU A 117 -1.50 -8.86 -11.14
N ARG A 118 -0.55 -9.23 -10.28
CA ARG A 118 -0.84 -9.75 -8.95
C ARG A 118 -1.59 -8.73 -8.09
N LEU A 119 -1.22 -7.46 -8.16
CA LEU A 119 -1.91 -6.38 -7.45
C LEU A 119 -3.36 -6.20 -7.94
N ARG A 120 -3.59 -6.28 -9.26
CA ARG A 120 -4.93 -6.25 -9.86
C ARG A 120 -5.76 -7.48 -9.49
N ALA A 121 -5.15 -8.67 -9.47
CA ALA A 121 -5.81 -9.91 -9.09
C ALA A 121 -6.22 -9.89 -7.60
N ALA A 122 -5.41 -9.27 -6.74
CA ALA A 122 -5.72 -9.11 -5.33
C ALA A 122 -6.90 -8.16 -5.08
N SER A 123 -7.12 -7.17 -5.97
CA SER A 123 -8.30 -6.29 -5.92
C SER A 123 -8.60 -5.63 -7.27
N ALA A 124 -9.81 -5.86 -7.78
CA ALA A 124 -10.29 -5.29 -9.04
C ALA A 124 -10.38 -3.75 -9.01
N PHE A 125 -10.35 -3.12 -7.84
CA PHE A 125 -10.58 -1.67 -7.67
C PHE A 125 -9.30 -0.83 -7.66
N VAL A 126 -8.13 -1.45 -7.49
CA VAL A 126 -6.87 -0.69 -7.32
C VAL A 126 -6.61 0.23 -8.51
N THR A 127 -6.21 1.46 -8.22
CA THR A 127 -5.75 2.43 -9.20
C THR A 127 -4.56 3.15 -8.57
N PRO A 128 -3.36 2.53 -8.56
CA PRO A 128 -2.20 3.02 -7.82
C PRO A 128 -1.86 4.48 -8.13
N ASN A 129 -1.49 5.26 -7.11
CA ASN A 129 -1.10 6.65 -7.27
C ASN A 129 0.13 6.77 -8.19
N ALA A 130 -0.05 7.34 -9.38
CA ALA A 130 0.99 7.40 -10.41
C ALA A 130 2.27 8.11 -9.97
N ARG A 131 2.17 9.12 -9.08
CA ARG A 131 3.34 9.88 -8.60
C ARG A 131 4.16 9.07 -7.61
N LEU A 132 3.51 8.32 -6.70
CA LEU A 132 4.23 7.36 -5.84
C LEU A 132 4.95 6.31 -6.68
N ILE A 133 4.26 5.75 -7.69
CA ILE A 133 4.83 4.76 -8.61
C ILE A 133 6.03 5.33 -9.37
N GLU A 134 5.95 6.55 -9.90
CA GLU A 134 7.05 7.19 -10.61
C GLU A 134 8.28 7.40 -9.74
N ILE A 135 8.10 7.89 -8.51
CA ILE A 135 9.19 8.09 -7.56
C ILE A 135 9.78 6.74 -7.14
N GLY A 136 8.92 5.75 -6.82
CA GLY A 136 9.36 4.41 -6.44
C GLY A 136 10.13 3.69 -7.54
N ASP A 137 9.70 3.84 -8.80
CA ASP A 137 10.40 3.31 -9.96
C ASP A 137 11.84 3.85 -10.04
N ALA A 138 11.99 5.17 -9.91
CA ALA A 138 13.29 5.83 -9.93
C ALA A 138 14.18 5.40 -8.75
N MET A 139 13.66 5.45 -7.52
CA MET A 139 14.42 5.14 -6.31
C MET A 139 14.84 3.66 -6.22
N LEU A 140 14.03 2.75 -6.77
CA LEU A 140 14.33 1.31 -6.81
C LEU A 140 15.07 0.89 -8.10
N GLY A 141 15.49 1.84 -8.95
CA GLY A 141 16.26 1.54 -10.15
C GLY A 141 15.51 0.72 -11.20
N ARG A 142 14.17 0.85 -11.30
CA ARG A 142 13.33 0.05 -12.19
C ARG A 142 13.36 0.53 -13.65
N GLY A 143 13.94 1.69 -13.95
CA GLY A 143 14.14 2.15 -15.33
C GLY A 143 12.83 2.33 -16.12
N GLY A 144 11.78 2.79 -15.45
CA GLY A 144 10.44 2.97 -16.01
C GLY A 144 9.60 1.69 -16.08
N ARG A 145 10.12 0.52 -15.68
CA ARG A 145 9.40 -0.76 -15.79
C ARG A 145 8.18 -0.80 -14.87
N LEU A 146 8.35 -0.39 -13.61
CA LEU A 146 7.26 -0.32 -12.64
C LEU A 146 6.15 0.61 -13.11
N ARG A 147 6.52 1.80 -13.61
CA ARG A 147 5.56 2.76 -14.16
C ARG A 147 4.79 2.18 -15.34
N ARG A 148 5.46 1.53 -16.28
CA ARG A 148 4.81 0.89 -17.44
C ARG A 148 3.85 -0.23 -17.03
N ALA A 149 4.24 -1.05 -16.05
CA ALA A 149 3.39 -2.13 -15.54
C ALA A 149 2.14 -1.60 -14.82
N MET A 150 2.27 -0.56 -13.99
CA MET A 150 1.10 0.03 -13.34
C MET A 150 0.17 0.74 -14.33
N MET A 151 0.71 1.26 -15.44
CA MET A 151 -0.10 1.79 -16.53
C MET A 151 -0.85 0.68 -17.30
N SER A 152 -0.25 -0.51 -17.50
CA SER A 152 -0.87 -1.59 -18.28
C SER A 152 -2.10 -2.20 -17.60
N ILE A 153 -2.15 -2.22 -16.27
CA ILE A 153 -3.33 -2.67 -15.52
C ILE A 153 -4.45 -1.63 -15.47
N GLY A 154 -4.20 -0.42 -16.00
CA GLY A 154 -5.18 0.65 -16.18
C GLY A 154 -5.88 1.10 -14.89
N ARG A 155 -6.98 1.84 -15.08
CA ARG A 155 -7.90 2.19 -13.98
C ARG A 155 -8.67 0.94 -13.54
N GLY A 156 -8.82 0.78 -12.23
CA GLY A 156 -9.66 -0.28 -11.66
C GLY A 156 -11.14 -0.10 -11.94
N ALA A 157 -11.92 -1.12 -11.57
CA ALA A 157 -13.38 -1.07 -11.60
C ALA A 157 -13.91 0.10 -10.76
N ASP A 158 -15.09 0.60 -11.12
CA ASP A 158 -15.75 1.66 -10.37
C ASP A 158 -16.07 1.22 -8.95
N ALA A 159 -15.63 2.01 -7.96
CA ALA A 159 -15.94 1.80 -6.57
C ALA A 159 -15.97 3.13 -5.81
N PHE A 160 -16.88 3.22 -4.85
CA PHE A 160 -16.89 4.31 -3.87
C PHE A 160 -15.74 4.16 -2.85
N GLU A 161 -15.33 2.92 -2.56
CA GLU A 161 -14.27 2.58 -1.62
C GLU A 161 -13.66 1.22 -1.95
N GLY A 162 -12.36 1.06 -1.64
CA GLY A 162 -11.64 -0.19 -1.83
C GLY A 162 -11.91 -1.17 -0.69
N GLY A 163 -11.96 -2.46 -1.04
CA GLY A 163 -11.97 -3.53 -0.06
C GLY A 163 -10.61 -3.75 0.59
N ARG A 164 -10.62 -4.37 1.79
CA ARG A 164 -9.43 -4.99 2.37
C ARG A 164 -8.99 -6.13 1.46
N PHE A 165 -7.70 -6.23 1.15
CA PHE A 165 -7.12 -7.39 0.47
C PHE A 165 -5.73 -7.72 0.98
N CYS A 166 -5.38 -9.01 0.96
CA CYS A 166 -4.04 -9.48 1.22
C CYS A 166 -3.24 -9.49 -0.09
N PHE A 167 -1.96 -9.17 -0.02
CA PHE A 167 -1.08 -9.05 -1.17
C PHE A 167 0.25 -9.76 -0.90
N GLY A 168 0.55 -10.75 -1.73
CA GLY A 168 1.80 -11.52 -1.66
C GLY A 168 2.98 -10.67 -2.11
N ILE A 169 4.07 -10.73 -1.32
CA ILE A 169 5.30 -9.97 -1.60
C ILE A 169 5.96 -10.53 -2.85
N ARG A 170 6.01 -11.87 -2.94
CA ARG A 170 6.57 -12.65 -4.03
C ARG A 170 5.46 -13.28 -4.89
N PRO A 171 5.75 -13.70 -6.14
CA PRO A 171 4.78 -14.33 -7.01
C PRO A 171 4.08 -15.57 -6.43
N ASP A 172 4.84 -16.41 -5.71
CA ASP A 172 4.35 -17.69 -5.18
C ASP A 172 3.91 -17.62 -3.71
N ASP A 173 3.84 -16.41 -3.13
CA ASP A 173 3.37 -16.25 -1.75
C ASP A 173 1.87 -16.56 -1.66
N GLU A 174 1.52 -17.66 -1.00
CA GLU A 174 0.17 -17.92 -0.52
C GLU A 174 -0.25 -16.86 0.53
N VAL A 175 -1.33 -16.14 0.24
CA VAL A 175 -1.90 -15.18 1.19
C VAL A 175 -3.26 -15.65 1.69
N PRO A 176 -3.63 -15.36 2.94
CA PRO A 176 -4.97 -15.65 3.43
C PRO A 176 -6.02 -14.96 2.54
N ALA A 177 -7.14 -15.64 2.31
CA ALA A 177 -8.28 -15.01 1.66
C ALA A 177 -8.66 -13.73 2.41
N ALA A 178 -8.92 -12.66 1.67
CA ALA A 178 -9.39 -11.42 2.27
C ALA A 178 -10.68 -11.71 3.05
N THR A 179 -10.69 -11.47 4.36
CA THR A 179 -11.87 -11.75 5.18
C THR A 179 -13.08 -10.98 4.61
N PRO A 180 -14.23 -11.63 4.39
CA PRO A 180 -15.40 -11.02 3.76
C PRO A 180 -15.75 -9.67 4.38
N GLN A 181 -16.09 -8.69 3.53
CA GLN A 181 -16.54 -7.40 4.02
C GLN A 181 -17.88 -7.60 4.75
N ARG A 182 -17.96 -7.19 6.01
CA ARG A 182 -19.28 -7.02 6.65
C ARG A 182 -19.95 -5.82 5.98
N HIS A 183 -20.93 -6.06 5.12
CA HIS A 183 -21.83 -5.00 4.67
C HIS A 183 -22.56 -4.46 5.91
N LYS A 184 -22.43 -3.15 6.17
CA LYS A 184 -23.35 -2.47 7.07
C LYS A 184 -24.70 -2.46 6.35
N GLY A 185 -25.67 -3.20 6.90
CA GLY A 185 -27.08 -3.03 6.56
C GLY A 185 -27.62 -1.71 7.07
#